data_AF-A0A355H033-F1
#
_entry.id   AF-A0A355H033-F1
#
_cell.length_a   1.000
_cell.length_b   1.000
_cell.length_c   1.000
_cell.angle_alpha   90.00
_cell.angle_beta   90.00
_cell.angle_gamma   90.00
#
_symmetry.space_group_name_H-M   'P 1'
#
loop_
_entity.id
_entity.type
_entity.pdbx_description
1 polymer ?
#
loop_
_entity_poly.entity_id
_entity_poly.type
_entity_poly.pdbx_seq_one_letter_code
_entity_poly.pdbx_strand_id
1 'polypeptide(L)'
;MKNILNYVWIGLSLLWLAGCAGQQIVQEQATPDIPQGSYASIIKLDNPDGAPERTLAGIVHVTGRATVCTDYPREVIIKSLDDLPAIEREAFANFQHYIIRDAGEIQGYVSLPVGYRSLIWRNENDPPCAYRVQIIPPTICGVAANTRARIKAC
;
A
#
# COMPACT_ATOMS: atom_id res chain seq x y z
N MET A 1 54.71 8.12 -16.59
CA MET A 1 53.39 8.77 -16.42
C MET A 1 52.30 8.11 -17.28
N LYS A 2 52.20 6.78 -17.31
CA LYS A 2 51.17 6.03 -18.09
C LYS A 2 50.25 5.17 -17.21
N ASN A 3 50.63 4.95 -15.95
CA ASN A 3 49.96 4.01 -15.06
C ASN A 3 48.90 4.69 -14.18
N ILE A 4 48.91 6.02 -14.07
CA ILE A 4 47.97 6.78 -13.24
C ILE A 4 46.62 6.98 -13.97
N LEU A 5 46.65 7.04 -15.31
CA LEU A 5 45.47 7.31 -16.13
C LEU A 5 44.45 6.16 -16.12
N ASN A 6 44.90 4.91 -15.92
CA ASN A 6 44.01 3.74 -15.86
C ASN A 6 43.29 3.58 -14.50
N TYR A 7 43.81 4.14 -13.41
CA TYR A 7 43.14 4.06 -12.10
C TYR A 7 41.98 5.05 -11.96
N VAL A 8 42.03 6.19 -12.66
CA VAL A 8 40.98 7.22 -12.62
C VAL A 8 39.69 6.73 -13.29
N TRP A 9 39.80 5.93 -14.35
CA TRP A 9 38.64 5.37 -15.06
C TRP A 9 37.93 4.26 -14.28
N ILE A 10 38.68 3.46 -13.50
CA ILE A 10 38.10 2.40 -12.67
C ILE A 10 37.38 3.00 -11.45
N GLY A 11 37.92 4.08 -10.86
CA GLY A 11 37.29 4.77 -9.72
C GLY A 11 35.95 5.44 -10.06
N LEU A 12 35.78 5.93 -11.29
CA LEU A 12 34.55 6.63 -11.70
C LEU A 12 33.38 5.66 -11.97
N SER A 13 33.67 4.39 -12.25
CA SER A 13 32.67 3.37 -12.58
C SER A 13 31.95 2.80 -11.35
N LEU A 14 32.57 2.90 -10.16
CA LEU A 14 32.02 2.40 -8.89
C LEU A 14 30.95 3.32 -8.28
N LEU A 15 30.85 4.58 -8.73
CA LEU A 15 29.85 5.55 -8.24
C LEU A 15 28.44 5.32 -8.80
N TRP A 16 28.28 4.46 -9.80
CA TRP A 16 26.99 4.20 -10.45
C TRP A 16 26.17 3.08 -9.79
N LEU A 17 26.74 2.35 -8.81
CA LEU A 17 26.05 1.25 -8.12
C LEU A 17 25.30 1.68 -6.85
N ALA A 18 25.36 2.96 -6.45
CA ALA A 18 24.75 3.45 -5.22
C ALA A 18 23.24 3.80 -5.33
N GLY A 19 22.57 3.46 -6.44
CA GLY A 19 21.22 3.95 -6.74
C GLY A 19 20.03 3.06 -6.39
N CYS A 20 20.24 1.81 -5.92
CA CYS A 20 19.13 0.85 -5.74
C CYS A 20 18.75 0.59 -4.27
N ALA A 21 19.03 1.52 -3.37
CA ALA A 21 18.64 1.43 -1.96
C ALA A 21 17.64 2.55 -1.65
N GLY A 22 16.35 2.33 -1.92
CA GLY A 22 15.35 3.36 -1.65
C GLY A 22 13.96 2.85 -1.30
N GLN A 23 13.75 1.53 -1.35
CA GLN A 23 12.47 0.92 -1.01
C GLN A 23 12.66 -0.03 0.17
N GLN A 24 11.90 0.22 1.23
CA GLN A 24 11.90 -0.60 2.44
C GLN A 24 10.48 -1.02 2.77
N ILE A 25 10.30 -2.28 3.15
CA ILE A 25 9.01 -2.76 3.66
C ILE A 25 8.86 -2.27 5.11
N VAL A 26 7.76 -1.57 5.37
CA VAL A 26 7.34 -1.20 6.72
C VAL A 26 6.56 -2.39 7.30
N GLN A 27 6.90 -2.77 8.54
CA GLN A 27 6.24 -3.89 9.18
C GLN A 27 4.77 -3.55 9.49
N GLU A 28 3.86 -4.39 8.98
CA GLU A 28 2.44 -4.31 9.26
C GLU A 28 2.17 -4.53 10.75
N GLN A 29 1.31 -3.68 11.33
CA GLN A 29 0.92 -3.74 12.74
C GLN A 29 -0.59 -3.66 12.83
N ALA A 30 -1.24 -4.74 13.26
CA ALA A 30 -2.69 -4.75 13.48
C ALA A 30 -3.07 -3.79 14.62
N THR A 31 -4.23 -3.14 14.48
CA THR A 31 -4.86 -2.31 15.50
C THR A 31 -6.31 -2.73 15.65
N PRO A 32 -6.87 -2.73 16.89
CA PRO A 32 -8.27 -3.11 17.07
C PRO A 32 -9.25 -2.13 16.42
N ASP A 33 -8.86 -0.86 16.29
CA ASP A 33 -9.71 0.19 15.73
C ASP A 33 -8.87 1.33 15.12
N ILE A 34 -9.53 2.19 14.33
CA ILE A 34 -9.02 3.44 13.81
C ILE A 34 -9.52 4.58 14.70
N PRO A 35 -8.62 5.38 15.32
CA PRO A 35 -9.02 6.47 16.19
C PRO A 35 -9.95 7.47 15.49
N GLN A 36 -11.02 7.86 16.18
CA GLN A 36 -11.86 8.97 15.72
C GLN A 36 -11.03 10.26 15.67
N GLY A 37 -11.05 10.96 14.54
CA GLY A 37 -10.27 12.18 14.37
C GLY A 37 -10.31 12.72 12.94
N SER A 38 -9.63 13.85 12.73
CA SER A 38 -9.46 14.42 11.40
C SER A 38 -8.31 13.74 10.68
N TYR A 39 -8.56 13.39 9.41
CA TYR A 39 -7.57 12.87 8.48
C TYR A 39 -7.37 13.87 7.36
N ALA A 40 -6.15 13.95 6.84
CA ALA A 40 -5.83 14.79 5.69
C ALA A 40 -6.57 14.33 4.43
N SER A 41 -6.70 13.00 4.27
CA SER A 41 -7.54 12.38 3.25
C SER A 41 -7.96 10.98 3.67
N ILE A 42 -9.05 10.51 3.07
CA ILE A 42 -9.52 9.13 3.16
C ILE A 42 -9.63 8.59 1.73
N ILE A 43 -8.89 7.53 1.42
CA ILE A 43 -8.85 6.89 0.12
C ILE A 43 -9.75 5.65 0.18
N LYS A 44 -10.88 5.68 -0.52
CA LYS A 44 -11.74 4.53 -0.76
C LYS A 44 -11.17 3.71 -1.92
N LEU A 45 -11.07 2.39 -1.72
CA LEU A 45 -10.67 1.43 -2.74
C LEU A 45 -11.92 0.77 -3.33
N ASP A 46 -12.27 1.15 -4.55
CA ASP A 46 -13.56 0.82 -5.18
C ASP A 46 -13.47 -0.43 -6.06
N ASN A 47 -14.31 -1.44 -5.78
CA ASN A 47 -14.33 -2.73 -6.46
C ASN A 47 -15.69 -3.01 -7.11
N PRO A 48 -16.01 -2.37 -8.24
CA PRO A 48 -17.31 -2.56 -8.88
C PRO A 48 -17.55 -3.99 -9.37
N ASP A 49 -16.48 -4.77 -9.61
CA ASP A 49 -16.58 -6.19 -9.99
C ASP A 49 -17.08 -7.08 -8.83
N GLY A 50 -17.00 -6.57 -7.59
CA GLY A 50 -17.53 -7.22 -6.39
C GLY A 50 -19.00 -6.89 -6.09
N ALA A 51 -19.70 -6.17 -6.98
CA ALA A 51 -21.07 -5.75 -6.70
C ALA A 51 -22.04 -6.94 -6.53
N PRO A 52 -23.04 -6.82 -5.63
CA PRO A 52 -23.31 -5.66 -4.76
C PRO A 52 -22.58 -5.73 -3.39
N GLU A 53 -22.06 -6.89 -2.99
CA GLU A 53 -21.67 -7.15 -1.60
C GLU A 53 -20.22 -6.78 -1.27
N ARG A 54 -19.34 -6.73 -2.28
CA ARG A 54 -17.89 -6.55 -2.14
C ARG A 54 -17.38 -5.36 -2.94
N THR A 55 -18.17 -4.29 -3.00
CA THR A 55 -17.82 -3.04 -3.70
C THR A 55 -16.76 -2.23 -2.98
N LEU A 56 -16.57 -2.43 -1.67
CA LEU A 56 -15.50 -1.80 -0.90
C LEU A 56 -14.34 -2.77 -0.71
N ALA A 57 -13.22 -2.55 -1.40
CA ALA A 57 -12.01 -3.37 -1.26
C ALA A 57 -11.09 -2.93 -0.12
N GLY A 58 -11.32 -1.73 0.44
CA GLY A 58 -10.51 -1.20 1.53
C GLY A 58 -10.68 0.30 1.68
N ILE A 59 -10.14 0.81 2.79
CA ILE A 59 -10.05 2.23 3.07
C ILE A 59 -8.67 2.55 3.63
N VAL A 60 -8.06 3.63 3.16
CA VAL A 60 -6.79 4.14 3.70
C VAL A 60 -7.02 5.53 4.29
N HIS A 61 -6.77 5.69 5.58
CA HIS A 61 -6.81 6.97 6.26
C HIS A 61 -5.40 7.58 6.32
N VAL A 62 -5.24 8.81 5.84
CA VAL A 62 -3.94 9.50 5.78
C VAL A 62 -3.90 10.61 6.82
N THR A 63 -2.92 10.58 7.72
CA THR A 63 -2.83 11.59 8.80
C THR A 63 -2.35 12.96 8.31
N GLY A 64 -1.70 13.00 7.14
CA GLY A 64 -1.08 14.20 6.57
C GLY A 64 0.37 14.43 7.00
N ARG A 65 0.92 13.55 7.85
CA ARG A 65 2.36 13.58 8.21
C ARG A 65 3.26 13.11 7.06
N ALA A 66 2.73 12.27 6.19
CA ALA A 66 3.35 11.84 4.95
C ALA A 66 2.31 11.60 3.86
N THR A 67 2.78 11.52 2.61
CA THR A 67 1.99 11.10 1.46
C THR A 67 1.84 9.59 1.45
N VAL A 68 0.61 9.13 1.23
CA VAL A 68 0.28 7.69 1.15
C VAL A 68 -0.52 7.48 -0.13
N CYS A 69 -0.12 6.50 -0.94
CA CYS A 69 -0.88 6.04 -2.10
C CYS A 69 -1.18 4.55 -1.98
N THR A 70 -2.03 4.04 -2.86
CA THR A 70 -2.21 2.60 -3.01
C THR A 70 -1.82 2.14 -4.41
N ASP A 71 -1.72 0.83 -4.60
CA ASP A 71 -1.62 0.23 -5.94
C ASP A 71 -2.98 -0.27 -6.46
N TYR A 72 -4.07 0.10 -5.78
CA TYR A 72 -5.40 -0.35 -6.14
C TYR A 72 -5.89 0.36 -7.41
N PRO A 73 -6.49 -0.35 -8.39
CA PRO A 73 -6.80 0.24 -9.69
C PRO A 73 -7.81 1.40 -9.68
N ARG A 74 -8.72 1.43 -8.70
CA ARG A 74 -9.79 2.44 -8.61
C ARG A 74 -9.81 3.03 -7.21
N GLU A 75 -9.31 4.25 -7.10
CA GLU A 75 -9.28 5.03 -5.86
C GLU A 75 -10.25 6.20 -5.94
N VAL A 76 -10.96 6.46 -4.83
CA VAL A 76 -11.83 7.63 -4.68
C VAL A 76 -11.49 8.33 -3.38
N ILE A 77 -11.20 9.63 -3.43
CA ILE A 77 -11.01 10.41 -2.20
C ILE A 77 -12.37 10.82 -1.65
N ILE A 78 -12.65 10.41 -0.42
CA ILE A 78 -13.86 10.76 0.33
C ILE A 78 -13.50 11.66 1.52
N LYS A 79 -14.48 12.44 2.01
CA LYS A 79 -14.26 13.38 3.11
C LYS A 79 -14.56 12.75 4.47
N SER A 80 -15.54 11.86 4.51
CA SER A 80 -15.96 11.12 5.70
C SER A 80 -16.34 9.68 5.33
N LEU A 81 -16.25 8.77 6.30
CA LEU A 81 -16.85 7.44 6.19
C LEU A 81 -18.38 7.49 6.03
N ASP A 82 -19.00 8.61 6.40
CA ASP A 82 -20.43 8.86 6.17
C ASP A 82 -20.77 9.01 4.67
N ASP A 83 -19.79 9.31 3.83
CA ASP A 83 -19.94 9.38 2.37
C ASP A 83 -20.08 7.99 1.73
N LEU A 84 -19.81 6.92 2.50
CA LEU A 84 -19.96 5.54 2.04
C LEU A 84 -21.46 5.19 1.90
N PRO A 85 -21.85 4.46 0.84
CA PRO A 85 -23.12 3.76 0.76
C PRO A 85 -23.38 2.89 2.00
N ALA A 86 -24.65 2.73 2.39
CA ALA A 86 -25.02 2.00 3.60
C ALA A 86 -24.40 0.59 3.67
N ILE A 87 -24.46 -0.16 2.57
CA ILE A 87 -23.90 -1.52 2.49
C ILE A 87 -22.38 -1.55 2.70
N GLU A 88 -21.66 -0.55 2.19
CA GLU A 88 -20.21 -0.44 2.36
C GLU A 88 -19.84 -0.03 3.79
N ARG A 89 -20.67 0.80 4.43
CA ARG A 89 -20.49 1.20 5.83
C ARG A 89 -20.70 0.02 6.78
N GLU A 90 -21.71 -0.81 6.51
CA GLU A 90 -21.94 -2.06 7.24
C GLU A 90 -20.79 -3.06 7.03
N ALA A 91 -20.29 -3.18 5.80
CA ALA A 91 -19.13 -4.01 5.50
C ALA A 91 -17.87 -3.53 6.25
N PHE A 92 -17.62 -2.22 6.26
CA PHE A 92 -16.46 -1.60 6.90
C PHE A 92 -16.35 -1.94 8.40
N ALA A 93 -17.47 -2.07 9.10
CA ALA A 93 -17.49 -2.44 10.52
C ALA A 93 -16.86 -3.81 10.82
N ASN A 94 -16.66 -4.66 9.80
CA ASN A 94 -16.07 -5.99 9.92
C ASN A 94 -14.64 -6.05 9.32
N PHE A 95 -14.04 -4.90 8.99
CA PHE A 95 -12.71 -4.87 8.40
C PHE A 95 -11.63 -5.11 9.46
N GLN A 96 -10.49 -5.60 9.00
CA GLN A 96 -9.27 -5.62 9.79
C GLN A 96 -8.53 -4.30 9.60
N HIS A 97 -7.93 -3.79 10.67
CA HIS A 97 -7.25 -2.50 10.67
C HIS A 97 -5.75 -2.67 10.93
N TYR A 98 -4.95 -1.91 10.18
CA TYR A 98 -3.50 -1.91 10.26
C TYR A 98 -2.98 -0.48 10.36
N ILE A 99 -1.88 -0.30 11.09
CA ILE A 99 -1.21 0.99 11.27
C ILE A 99 -0.06 1.09 10.26
N ILE A 100 -0.01 2.21 9.55
CA ILE A 100 1.20 2.64 8.83
C ILE A 100 2.07 3.38 9.84
N ARG A 101 2.89 2.64 10.61
CA ARG A 101 3.81 3.22 11.59
C ARG A 101 5.24 3.09 11.08
N ASP A 102 5.94 4.22 11.01
CA ASP A 102 7.36 4.25 10.66
C ASP A 102 8.11 5.27 11.52
N ALA A 103 9.35 4.94 11.90
CA ALA A 103 10.20 5.73 12.80
C ALA A 103 9.51 6.22 14.09
N GLY A 104 8.54 5.46 14.61
CA GLY A 104 7.77 5.80 15.82
C GLY A 104 6.53 6.66 15.57
N GLU A 105 6.34 7.17 14.36
CA GLU A 105 5.20 8.00 13.97
C GLU A 105 4.14 7.23 13.18
N ILE A 106 2.87 7.64 13.33
CA ILE A 106 1.75 7.08 12.57
C ILE A 106 1.50 7.97 11.35
N GLN A 107 1.70 7.40 10.17
CA GLN A 107 1.52 8.06 8.88
C GLN A 107 0.10 7.85 8.32
N GLY A 108 -0.58 6.79 8.76
CA GLY A 108 -1.93 6.46 8.33
C GLY A 108 -2.41 5.13 8.87
N TYR A 109 -3.58 4.73 8.40
CA TYR A 109 -4.23 3.47 8.74
C TYR A 109 -4.79 2.83 7.48
N VAL A 110 -4.77 1.50 7.44
CA VAL A 110 -5.31 0.70 6.33
C VAL A 110 -6.39 -0.22 6.89
N SER A 111 -7.60 -0.15 6.35
CA SER A 111 -8.71 -1.04 6.68
C SER A 111 -9.01 -1.94 5.49
N LEU A 112 -9.00 -3.25 5.68
CA LEU A 112 -9.26 -4.22 4.61
C LEU A 112 -10.30 -5.26 5.01
N PRO A 113 -11.09 -5.79 4.04
CA PRO A 113 -11.95 -6.93 4.26
C PRO A 113 -11.16 -8.14 4.79
N VAL A 114 -11.85 -9.02 5.53
CA VAL A 114 -11.24 -10.27 6.00
C VAL A 114 -10.68 -11.09 4.82
N GLY A 115 -9.44 -11.56 4.97
CA GLY A 115 -8.73 -12.34 3.96
C GLY A 115 -7.88 -11.52 2.98
N TYR A 116 -8.11 -10.21 2.86
CA TYR A 116 -7.17 -9.31 2.20
C TYR A 116 -5.97 -9.05 3.10
N ARG A 117 -4.84 -8.70 2.50
CA ARG A 117 -3.60 -8.32 3.20
C ARG A 117 -3.02 -7.05 2.58
N SER A 118 -2.15 -6.36 3.32
CA SER A 118 -1.36 -5.27 2.76
C SER A 118 0.14 -5.50 2.86
N LEU A 119 0.89 -4.89 1.94
CA LEU A 119 2.32 -4.63 2.10
C LEU A 119 2.53 -3.14 2.02
N ILE A 120 3.29 -2.57 2.95
CA ILE A 120 3.55 -1.14 3.01
C ILE A 120 5.00 -0.93 2.58
N TRP A 121 5.19 -0.16 1.51
CA TRP A 121 6.50 0.20 1.00
C TRP A 121 6.80 1.66 1.32
N ARG A 122 7.87 1.92 2.06
CA ARG A 122 8.46 3.27 2.16
C ARG A 122 9.32 3.50 0.93
N ASN A 123 9.14 4.65 0.28
CA ASN A 123 9.96 5.10 -0.83
C ASN A 123 10.54 6.49 -0.54
N GLU A 124 11.85 6.53 -0.28
CA GLU A 124 12.54 7.79 0.02
C GLU A 124 12.78 8.65 -1.25
N ASN A 125 12.70 8.03 -2.42
CA ASN A 125 13.00 8.67 -3.70
C ASN A 125 11.75 9.14 -4.45
N ASP A 126 10.55 8.95 -3.89
CA ASP A 126 9.27 9.38 -4.47
C ASP A 126 8.43 10.16 -3.45
N PRO A 127 8.75 11.45 -3.21
CA PRO A 127 8.05 12.27 -2.22
C PRO A 127 6.52 12.38 -2.42
N PRO A 128 5.98 12.40 -3.66
CA PRO A 128 4.53 12.31 -3.89
C PRO A 128 3.89 11.03 -3.36
N CYS A 129 4.66 9.95 -3.21
CA CYS A 129 4.21 8.64 -2.74
C CYS A 129 5.19 8.02 -1.74
N ALA A 130 5.45 8.75 -0.65
CA ALA A 130 6.43 8.34 0.36
C ALA A 130 6.11 6.97 0.96
N TYR A 131 4.82 6.63 1.06
CA TYR A 131 4.35 5.29 1.40
C TYR A 131 3.37 4.76 0.35
N ARG A 132 3.64 3.56 -0.16
CA ARG A 132 2.74 2.83 -1.06
C ARG A 132 2.15 1.63 -0.34
N VAL A 133 0.83 1.61 -0.21
CA VAL A 133 0.07 0.48 0.31
C VAL A 133 -0.29 -0.43 -0.86
N GLN A 134 0.36 -1.60 -0.90
CA GLN A 134 0.04 -2.65 -1.85
C GLN A 134 -1.06 -3.55 -1.29
N ILE A 135 -2.15 -3.71 -2.05
CA ILE A 135 -3.31 -4.50 -1.65
C ILE A 135 -3.23 -5.90 -2.25
N ILE A 136 -3.24 -6.91 -1.39
CA ILE A 136 -3.16 -8.30 -1.80
C ILE A 136 -4.53 -8.95 -1.53
N PRO A 137 -5.31 -9.27 -2.57
CA PRO A 137 -6.58 -9.97 -2.40
C PRO A 137 -6.36 -11.39 -1.85
N PRO A 138 -7.40 -12.02 -1.27
CA PRO A 138 -7.31 -13.39 -0.79
C PRO A 138 -6.93 -14.32 -1.93
N THR A 139 -5.98 -15.22 -1.66
CA THR A 139 -5.67 -16.31 -2.58
C THR A 139 -6.88 -17.25 -2.62
N ILE A 140 -7.62 -17.26 -3.72
CA ILE A 140 -8.67 -18.26 -3.92
C ILE A 140 -7.97 -19.59 -4.23
N CYS A 141 -8.04 -20.54 -3.30
CA CYS A 141 -7.71 -21.93 -3.60
C CYS A 141 -8.75 -22.49 -4.58
N GLY A 142 -8.47 -22.36 -5.88
CA GLY A 142 -9.13 -23.08 -6.96
C GLY A 142 -10.37 -22.40 -7.56
N VAL A 143 -10.18 -21.59 -8.59
CA VAL A 143 -10.70 -21.87 -9.94
C VAL A 143 -9.68 -21.29 -10.92
N ALA A 144 -9.14 -22.12 -11.79
CA ALA A 144 -8.25 -21.69 -12.85
C ALA A 144 -8.97 -20.68 -13.76
N ALA A 145 -8.68 -19.40 -13.60
CA ALA A 145 -8.92 -18.43 -14.66
C ALA A 145 -7.92 -18.75 -15.78
N ASN A 146 -8.45 -19.33 -16.85
CA ASN A 146 -7.75 -19.79 -18.03
C ASN A 146 -6.81 -18.72 -18.62
N THR A 147 -5.55 -18.71 -18.17
CA THR A 147 -4.46 -18.11 -18.92
C THR A 147 -3.18 -18.86 -18.57
N ARG A 148 -2.43 -19.28 -19.59
CA ARG A 148 -1.17 -19.99 -19.47
C ARG A 148 -0.19 -19.24 -18.55
N ALA A 149 -0.12 -19.64 -17.29
CA ALA A 149 1.09 -19.53 -16.48
C ALA A 149 0.98 -20.51 -15.31
N ARG A 150 1.80 -21.56 -15.36
CA ARG A 150 2.04 -22.44 -14.21
C ARG A 150 2.69 -21.61 -13.11
N ILE A 151 1.97 -21.36 -12.03
CA ILE A 151 2.55 -21.31 -10.69
C ILE A 151 1.58 -22.04 -9.78
N LYS A 152 1.96 -23.24 -9.33
CA LYS A 152 1.35 -23.89 -8.17
C LYS A 152 1.92 -23.21 -6.93
N ALA A 153 1.06 -22.70 -6.07
CA ALA A 153 1.26 -22.78 -4.64
C ALA A 153 -0.09 -22.62 -3.93
N CYS A 154 -0.42 -23.60 -3.09
CA CYS A 154 -1.17 -23.34 -1.87
C CYS A 154 -0.23 -22.67 -0.87
#